data_AF-A0A1F6AWF7-F1
#
_entry.id   AF-A0A1F6AWF7-F1
#
_cell.length_a   1.000
_cell.length_b   1.000
_cell.length_c   1.000
_cell.angle_alpha   90.00
_cell.angle_beta   90.00
_cell.angle_gamma   90.00
#
_symmetry.space_group_name_H-M   'P 1'
#
loop_
_entity.id
_entity.type
_entity.pdbx_description
1 polymer ?
#
loop_
_entity_poly.entity_id
_entity_poly.type
_entity_poly.pdbx_seq_one_letter_code
_entity_poly.pdbx_strand_id
1 'polypeptide(L)'
;MYQFVKSKPQMRTFEAGRGDPLDDVPCDVPPEPHASPPHPLLGQKQSRSIYSYALIGLGMMILVWVFWPIVSFSLFTSPVLSAVVSPVQNDENSGDQSRLFSSLGALAIGIGAEDESTLETTNANTWFPTKPQKKIVTSVTAYTLSIPKLGIRDAAVIIGGDDLQKSLIHYGGTGLPGEYGTAVVFGHSVLPQFFSGTNYKSIFSTLPSMKIGDDIYVTYDGVRYRYKVFDMIVTKPTDLSPLEQRFDDSYITLVTCVPPGTLWERLNVKARLVKPENS
;
A
#
# COMPACT_ATOMS: atom_id res chain seq x y z
N MET A 1 30.86 39.77 -63.02
CA MET A 1 31.28 40.91 -63.87
C MET A 1 30.19 41.14 -64.91
N TYR A 2 29.94 42.40 -65.30
CA TYR A 2 28.82 42.93 -66.13
C TYR A 2 27.54 43.25 -65.31
N GLN A 3 27.23 44.48 -64.86
CA GLN A 3 27.25 45.86 -65.41
C GLN A 3 26.41 46.05 -66.68
N PHE A 4 25.35 46.86 -66.57
CA PHE A 4 24.85 47.90 -67.49
C PHE A 4 23.32 48.08 -67.29
N VAL A 5 22.66 49.23 -67.41
CA VAL A 5 22.99 50.67 -67.44
C VAL A 5 21.63 51.40 -67.37
N LYS A 6 21.62 52.60 -66.78
CA LYS A 6 20.48 53.54 -66.76
C LYS A 6 20.08 54.01 -68.16
N SER A 7 18.78 54.22 -68.38
CA SER A 7 18.29 55.28 -69.27
C SER A 7 17.02 55.94 -68.71
N LYS A 8 17.06 57.27 -68.71
CA LYS A 8 15.98 58.28 -68.64
C LYS A 8 16.08 59.03 -70.00
N PRO A 9 15.20 59.94 -70.46
CA PRO A 9 14.00 60.53 -69.82
C PRO A 9 12.83 60.88 -70.81
N GLN A 10 11.89 61.69 -70.31
CA GLN A 10 11.11 62.78 -70.95
C GLN A 10 9.67 62.52 -71.47
N MET A 11 8.88 63.58 -71.26
CA MET A 11 7.42 63.71 -71.26
C MET A 11 6.80 63.71 -72.66
N ARG A 12 5.47 63.51 -72.74
CA ARG A 12 4.58 64.36 -73.54
C ARG A 12 3.12 64.25 -73.07
N THR A 13 2.56 65.43 -72.78
CA THR A 13 1.14 65.77 -72.64
C THR A 13 0.44 65.83 -74.00
N PHE A 14 -0.89 65.59 -74.04
CA PHE A 14 -1.94 66.03 -74.99
C PHE A 14 -3.04 64.94 -75.00
N GLU A 15 -4.35 65.14 -75.09
CA GLU A 15 -5.24 66.29 -75.12
C GLU A 15 -6.65 65.70 -74.93
N ALA A 16 -7.56 66.40 -74.27
CA ALA A 16 -8.96 65.98 -74.15
C ALA A 16 -9.74 66.41 -75.40
N GLY A 17 -10.23 65.45 -76.18
CA GLY A 17 -11.08 65.65 -77.35
C GLY A 17 -12.49 65.11 -77.11
N ARG A 18 -13.45 66.03 -77.12
CA ARG A 18 -14.91 65.90 -76.88
C ARG A 18 -15.65 65.57 -78.20
N GLY A 19 -16.70 64.75 -78.13
CA GLY A 19 -17.74 64.58 -79.15
C GLY A 19 -18.42 63.21 -79.02
N ASP A 20 -19.55 63.10 -78.30
CA ASP A 20 -20.95 63.22 -78.79
C ASP A 20 -21.49 61.87 -79.35
N PRO A 21 -22.80 61.61 -79.45
CA PRO A 21 -23.73 61.39 -78.33
C PRO A 21 -24.62 60.14 -78.52
N LEU A 22 -25.27 59.70 -77.44
CA LEU A 22 -26.46 58.82 -77.37
C LEU A 22 -26.35 57.37 -77.87
N ASP A 23 -26.52 56.43 -76.93
CA ASP A 23 -27.51 55.35 -77.08
C ASP A 23 -27.89 54.85 -75.68
N ASP A 24 -29.17 55.05 -75.34
CA ASP A 24 -29.81 54.61 -74.11
C ASP A 24 -29.88 53.07 -74.08
N VAL A 25 -29.09 52.45 -73.20
CA VAL A 25 -29.21 51.03 -72.85
C VAL A 25 -29.76 50.93 -71.43
N PRO A 26 -30.85 50.17 -71.19
CA PRO A 26 -31.51 50.09 -69.89
C PRO A 26 -30.54 49.60 -68.81
N CYS A 27 -30.59 50.24 -67.63
CA CYS A 27 -29.84 49.80 -66.46
C CYS A 27 -30.33 48.42 -65.98
N ASP A 28 -29.67 47.36 -66.42
CA ASP A 28 -29.73 46.06 -65.75
C ASP A 28 -28.95 46.17 -64.43
N VAL A 29 -29.70 46.35 -63.34
CA VAL A 29 -29.18 46.26 -61.98
C VAL A 29 -28.84 44.78 -61.73
N PRO A 30 -27.56 44.40 -61.53
CA PRO A 30 -27.22 43.04 -61.15
C PRO A 30 -27.82 42.76 -59.76
N PRO A 31 -28.43 41.59 -59.52
CA PRO A 31 -28.91 41.23 -58.18
C PRO A 31 -27.74 41.20 -57.21
N GLU A 32 -27.93 41.78 -56.02
CA GLU A 32 -26.95 41.75 -54.93
C GLU A 32 -26.47 40.32 -54.67
N PRO A 33 -25.16 40.10 -54.42
CA PRO A 33 -24.70 38.83 -53.91
C PRO A 33 -25.30 38.64 -52.52
N HIS A 34 -26.32 37.78 -52.42
CA HIS A 34 -26.87 37.33 -51.15
C HIS A 34 -25.72 36.84 -50.27
N ALA A 35 -25.36 37.64 -49.28
CA ALA A 35 -24.43 37.24 -48.25
C ALA A 35 -25.04 36.06 -47.50
N SER A 36 -24.50 34.87 -47.73
CA SER A 36 -24.82 33.69 -46.92
C SER A 36 -24.63 34.05 -45.44
N PRO A 37 -25.60 33.74 -44.57
CA PRO A 37 -25.45 34.03 -43.15
C PRO A 37 -24.24 33.27 -42.60
N PRO A 38 -23.45 33.87 -41.69
CA PRO A 38 -22.36 33.16 -41.06
C PRO A 38 -22.90 31.93 -40.35
N HIS A 39 -22.35 30.76 -40.69
CA HIS A 39 -22.65 29.52 -39.97
C HIS A 39 -22.36 29.72 -38.48
N PRO A 40 -23.32 29.41 -37.58
CA PRO A 40 -23.07 29.51 -36.15
C PRO A 40 -22.03 28.46 -35.76
N LEU A 41 -20.86 28.90 -35.30
CA LEU A 41 -19.89 28.04 -34.63
C LEU A 41 -20.52 27.56 -33.33
N LEU A 42 -21.16 26.40 -33.39
CA LEU A 42 -21.70 25.67 -32.25
C LEU A 42 -20.57 25.37 -31.25
N GLY A 43 -20.42 26.26 -30.27
CA GLY A 43 -20.30 25.88 -28.86
C GLY A 43 -19.13 24.99 -28.46
N GLN A 44 -17.90 25.24 -28.93
CA GLN A 44 -16.69 24.56 -28.41
C GLN A 44 -16.25 25.05 -27.02
N LYS A 45 -17.15 25.60 -26.19
CA LYS A 45 -16.77 26.19 -24.88
C LYS A 45 -17.09 25.30 -23.68
N GLN A 46 -17.98 24.32 -23.83
CA GLN A 46 -18.46 23.52 -22.69
C GLN A 46 -17.65 22.24 -22.43
N SER A 47 -16.96 21.71 -23.45
CA SER A 47 -16.22 20.44 -23.36
C SER A 47 -14.93 20.54 -22.53
N ARG A 48 -14.26 21.71 -22.49
CA ARG A 48 -13.00 21.90 -21.73
C ARG A 48 -13.17 21.71 -20.22
N SER A 49 -14.32 22.09 -19.65
CA SER A 49 -14.55 21.97 -18.21
C SER A 49 -14.81 20.53 -17.75
N ILE A 50 -15.38 19.69 -18.62
CA ILE A 50 -15.71 18.29 -18.31
C ILE A 50 -14.43 17.48 -18.10
N TYR A 51 -13.40 17.70 -18.93
CA TYR A 51 -12.12 17.03 -18.79
C TYR A 51 -11.40 17.41 -17.49
N SER A 52 -11.50 18.66 -17.03
CA SER A 52 -10.92 19.10 -15.75
C SER A 52 -11.57 18.38 -14.56
N TYR A 53 -12.90 18.30 -14.52
CA TYR A 53 -13.58 17.54 -13.47
C TYR A 53 -13.30 16.03 -13.56
N ALA A 54 -13.17 15.49 -14.77
CA ALA A 54 -12.78 14.09 -14.96
C ALA A 54 -11.37 13.80 -14.41
N LEU A 55 -10.39 14.68 -14.67
CA LEU A 55 -9.02 14.58 -14.14
C LEU A 55 -8.98 14.71 -12.61
N ILE A 56 -9.74 15.66 -12.05
CA ILE A 56 -9.86 15.82 -10.59
C ILE A 56 -10.52 14.59 -9.96
N GLY A 57 -11.59 14.08 -10.56
CA GLY A 57 -12.29 12.88 -10.11
C GLY A 57 -11.41 11.64 -10.16
N LEU A 58 -10.66 11.46 -11.26
CA LEU A 58 -9.67 10.39 -11.39
C LEU A 58 -8.58 10.51 -10.31
N GLY A 59 -8.06 11.72 -10.09
CA GLY A 59 -7.05 11.98 -9.06
C GLY A 59 -7.56 11.67 -7.66
N MET A 60 -8.77 12.12 -7.31
CA MET A 60 -9.39 11.83 -6.02
C MET A 60 -9.69 10.33 -5.86
N MET A 61 -10.12 9.65 -6.93
CA MET A 61 -10.33 8.20 -6.93
C MET A 61 -9.02 7.43 -6.68
N ILE A 62 -7.90 7.87 -7.26
CA ILE A 62 -6.58 7.28 -7.00
C ILE A 62 -6.16 7.52 -5.55
N LEU A 63 -6.34 8.72 -5.01
CA LEU A 63 -6.04 9.01 -3.61
C LEU A 63 -6.88 8.13 -2.68
N VAL A 64 -8.18 8.03 -2.90
CA VAL A 64 -9.05 7.15 -2.13
C VAL A 64 -8.57 5.71 -2.24
N TRP A 65 -8.23 5.22 -3.43
CA TRP A 65 -7.73 3.86 -3.63
C TRP A 65 -6.42 3.57 -2.88
N VAL A 66 -5.49 4.53 -2.87
CA VAL A 66 -4.21 4.42 -2.17
C VAL A 66 -4.38 4.48 -0.65
N PHE A 67 -5.22 5.38 -0.14
CA PHE A 67 -5.43 5.56 1.30
C PHE A 67 -6.48 4.63 1.89
N TRP A 68 -7.29 3.96 1.05
CA TRP A 68 -8.36 3.06 1.47
C TRP A 68 -7.91 1.99 2.47
N PRO A 69 -6.76 1.29 2.30
CA PRO A 69 -6.35 0.26 3.24
C PRO A 69 -6.16 0.81 4.66
N ILE A 70 -5.53 1.98 4.81
CA ILE A 70 -5.27 2.62 6.11
C ILE A 70 -6.59 3.08 6.74
N VAL A 71 -7.42 3.78 5.97
CA VAL A 71 -8.72 4.29 6.45
C VAL A 71 -9.64 3.12 6.82
N SER A 72 -9.68 2.06 6.01
CA SER A 72 -10.52 0.88 6.28
C SER A 72 -10.09 0.14 7.55
N PHE A 73 -8.78 -0.03 7.77
CA PHE A 73 -8.27 -0.60 9.02
C PHE A 73 -8.68 0.27 10.23
N SER A 74 -8.53 1.59 10.12
CA SER A 74 -8.90 2.51 11.20
C SER A 74 -10.39 2.50 11.52
N LEU A 75 -11.26 2.44 10.51
CA LEU A 75 -12.70 2.50 10.71
C LEU A 75 -13.33 1.17 11.13
N PHE A 76 -12.81 0.04 10.66
CA PHE A 76 -13.46 -1.26 10.83
C PHE A 76 -12.68 -2.25 11.69
N THR A 77 -11.35 -2.21 11.67
CA THR A 77 -10.50 -3.19 12.36
C THR A 77 -10.01 -2.68 13.71
N SER A 78 -9.61 -1.41 13.79
CA SER A 78 -9.17 -0.75 15.02
C SER A 78 -10.21 -0.75 16.15
N PRO A 79 -11.50 -0.39 15.96
CA PRO A 79 -12.46 -0.37 17.07
C PRO A 79 -12.77 -1.76 17.63
N VAL A 80 -12.73 -2.81 16.80
CA VAL A 80 -12.91 -4.20 17.24
C VAL A 80 -11.72 -4.66 18.09
N LEU A 81 -10.51 -4.24 17.74
CA LEU A 81 -9.28 -4.56 18.49
C LEU A 81 -9.10 -3.68 19.74
N SER A 82 -9.55 -2.43 19.68
CA SER A 82 -9.48 -1.45 20.80
C SER A 82 -10.38 -1.85 21.96
N ALA A 83 -11.47 -2.59 21.70
CA ALA A 83 -12.35 -3.13 22.75
C ALA A 83 -11.69 -4.24 23.60
N VAL A 84 -10.51 -4.74 23.20
CA VAL A 84 -9.81 -5.86 23.85
C VAL A 84 -8.48 -5.43 24.51
N VAL A 85 -8.18 -4.12 24.52
CA VAL A 85 -6.96 -3.59 25.14
C VAL A 85 -7.17 -3.46 26.65
N SER A 86 -6.61 -4.40 27.43
CA SER A 86 -6.41 -4.19 28.86
C SER A 86 -5.27 -3.19 29.08
N PRO A 87 -5.41 -2.23 30.01
CA PRO A 87 -4.38 -1.21 30.22
C PRO A 87 -3.19 -1.84 30.96
N VAL A 88 -2.12 -2.12 30.24
CA VAL A 88 -0.81 -2.36 30.86
C VAL A 88 -0.11 -1.01 30.95
N GLN A 89 0.31 -0.66 32.17
CA GLN A 89 0.93 0.61 32.52
C GLN A 89 2.20 0.85 31.68
N ASN A 90 2.30 2.05 31.12
CA ASN A 90 3.47 2.50 30.36
C ASN A 90 4.43 3.18 31.34
N ASP A 91 5.66 2.67 31.47
CA ASP A 91 6.77 3.49 31.93
C ASP A 91 7.28 4.34 30.76
N GLU A 92 7.27 5.66 30.98
CA GLU A 92 7.83 6.66 30.08
C GLU A 92 9.34 6.46 29.93
N ASN A 93 9.81 6.22 28.71
CA ASN A 93 11.11 6.74 28.33
C ASN A 93 11.07 7.27 26.90
N SER A 94 11.14 8.59 26.81
CA SER A 94 11.20 9.41 25.62
C SER A 94 12.54 9.28 24.93
N GLY A 95 12.55 8.86 23.66
CA GLY A 95 13.73 9.01 22.82
C GLY A 95 13.68 8.21 21.53
N ASP A 96 12.87 8.62 20.54
CA ASP A 96 13.21 8.40 19.12
C ASP A 96 12.22 9.10 18.16
N GLN A 97 12.06 10.42 18.27
CA GLN A 97 11.26 11.19 17.29
C GLN A 97 12.05 11.59 16.03
N SER A 98 13.38 11.47 16.06
CA SER A 98 14.28 11.85 14.95
C SER A 98 14.24 10.90 13.77
N ARG A 99 13.94 9.61 13.99
CA ARG A 99 13.92 8.59 12.93
C ARG A 99 12.68 8.65 12.03
N LEU A 100 11.56 9.13 12.57
CA LEU A 100 10.31 9.24 11.83
C LEU A 100 10.37 10.37 10.77
N PHE A 101 11.02 11.49 11.08
CA PHE A 101 11.18 12.60 10.14
C PHE A 101 12.09 12.27 8.94
N SER A 102 13.11 11.42 9.13
CA SER A 102 13.97 10.95 8.02
C SER A 102 13.21 10.10 7.01
N SER A 103 12.22 9.30 7.44
CA SER A 103 11.42 8.46 6.53
C SER A 103 10.47 9.26 5.63
N LEU A 104 9.94 10.40 6.11
CA LEU A 104 9.07 11.28 5.32
C LEU A 104 9.87 12.12 4.32
N GLY A 105 11.09 12.51 4.66
CA GLY A 105 12.02 13.18 3.74
C GLY A 105 12.46 12.29 2.57
N ALA A 106 12.67 10.99 2.82
CA ALA A 106 13.10 10.05 1.79
C ALA A 106 12.01 9.78 0.72
N LEU A 107 10.73 9.72 1.11
CA LEU A 107 9.60 9.56 0.19
C LEU A 107 9.36 10.78 -0.70
N ALA A 108 9.78 11.98 -0.28
CA ALA A 108 9.59 13.21 -1.04
C ALA A 108 10.63 13.42 -2.15
N ILE A 109 11.76 12.69 -2.14
CA ILE A 109 12.90 12.96 -3.02
C ILE A 109 13.04 11.92 -4.15
N GLY A 110 12.27 10.82 -4.15
CA GLY A 110 12.32 9.84 -5.24
C GLY A 110 13.69 9.18 -5.44
N ILE A 111 14.57 9.31 -4.45
CA ILE A 111 15.83 8.59 -4.38
C ILE A 111 15.53 7.18 -3.88
N GLY A 112 15.91 6.18 -4.66
CA GLY A 112 15.87 4.78 -4.25
C GLY A 112 16.76 4.58 -3.03
N ALA A 113 16.17 4.71 -1.85
CA ALA A 113 16.71 4.21 -0.59
C ALA A 113 16.35 2.72 -0.50
N GLU A 114 16.95 1.94 -1.40
CA GLU A 114 16.94 0.49 -1.36
C GLU A 114 18.25 0.09 -0.68
N ASP A 115 18.17 -0.76 0.36
CA ASP A 115 19.28 -1.61 0.85
C ASP A 115 19.96 -1.33 2.22
N GLU A 116 19.30 -0.71 3.21
CA GLU A 116 19.79 -0.81 4.61
C GLU A 116 18.67 -0.97 5.64
N SER A 117 17.61 -0.16 5.57
CA SER A 117 16.49 -0.21 6.53
C SER A 117 15.55 -1.41 6.35
N THR A 118 15.56 -2.03 5.17
CA THR A 118 14.77 -3.22 4.87
C THR A 118 15.34 -4.47 5.52
N LEU A 119 16.66 -4.58 5.63
CA LEU A 119 17.36 -5.70 6.27
C LEU A 119 17.15 -5.71 7.79
N GLU A 120 17.06 -4.54 8.41
CA GLU A 120 16.74 -4.43 9.84
C GLU A 120 15.29 -4.81 10.13
N THR A 121 14.34 -4.45 9.27
CA THR A 121 12.90 -4.73 9.51
C THR A 121 12.56 -6.20 9.30
N THR A 122 13.28 -6.90 8.41
CA THR A 122 13.05 -8.31 8.10
C THR A 122 13.73 -9.24 9.09
N ASN A 123 14.68 -8.74 9.88
CA ASN A 123 15.36 -9.53 10.89
C ASN A 123 14.51 -9.65 12.15
N ALA A 124 14.09 -10.86 12.54
CA ALA A 124 13.29 -11.07 13.74
C ALA A 124 14.02 -10.66 15.05
N ASN A 125 15.37 -10.61 15.04
CA ASN A 125 16.16 -10.21 16.22
C ASN A 125 16.01 -8.75 16.61
N THR A 126 15.78 -7.88 15.63
CA THR A 126 15.71 -6.43 15.83
C THR A 126 14.35 -6.02 16.41
N TRP A 127 13.37 -6.92 16.40
CA TRP A 127 12.01 -6.62 16.87
C TRP A 127 11.94 -6.49 18.40
N PHE A 128 12.81 -7.21 19.14
CA PHE A 128 12.87 -7.17 20.60
C PHE A 128 14.30 -7.09 21.12
N PRO A 129 14.97 -5.92 21.03
CA PRO A 129 16.39 -5.78 21.37
C PRO A 129 16.69 -6.06 22.85
N THR A 130 15.71 -5.84 23.74
CA THR A 130 15.85 -6.07 25.18
C THR A 130 15.76 -7.55 25.58
N LYS A 131 15.17 -8.41 24.73
CA LYS A 131 15.04 -9.86 24.98
C LYS A 131 15.44 -10.64 23.73
N PRO A 132 16.73 -10.66 23.36
CA PRO A 132 17.19 -11.32 22.14
C PRO A 132 16.86 -12.82 22.17
N GLN A 133 16.66 -13.38 20.98
CA GLN A 133 16.29 -14.79 20.85
C GLN A 133 17.37 -15.70 21.45
N LYS A 134 16.93 -16.76 22.12
CA LYS A 134 17.83 -17.84 22.53
C LYS A 134 17.95 -18.83 21.37
N LYS A 135 19.16 -19.09 20.87
CA LYS A 135 19.39 -20.21 19.96
C LYS A 135 19.12 -21.52 20.73
N ILE A 136 17.98 -22.15 20.46
CA ILE A 136 17.64 -23.45 21.04
C ILE A 136 18.16 -24.54 20.10
N VAL A 137 18.84 -25.54 20.66
CA VAL A 137 19.15 -26.78 19.95
C VAL A 137 17.96 -27.73 20.16
N THR A 138 16.94 -27.60 19.31
CA THR A 138 15.82 -28.54 19.25
C THR A 138 16.11 -29.63 18.22
N SER A 139 15.52 -30.81 18.37
CA SER A 139 15.59 -31.90 17.38
C SER A 139 14.97 -31.50 16.03
N VAL A 140 13.95 -30.65 16.07
CA VAL A 140 13.24 -30.09 14.92
C VAL A 140 13.59 -28.61 14.77
N THR A 141 14.10 -28.21 13.61
CA THR A 141 14.51 -26.82 13.31
C THR A 141 13.44 -26.02 12.56
N ALA A 142 12.46 -26.71 11.97
CA ALA A 142 11.41 -26.12 11.15
C ALA A 142 10.10 -26.90 11.24
N TYR A 143 8.98 -26.22 11.07
CA TYR A 143 7.64 -26.82 11.05
C TYR A 143 6.70 -26.06 10.12
N THR A 144 5.48 -26.55 9.91
CA THR A 144 4.51 -25.86 9.04
C THR A 144 3.32 -25.30 9.79
N LEU A 145 2.79 -24.18 9.29
CA LEU A 145 1.63 -23.48 9.82
C LEU A 145 0.61 -23.22 8.71
N SER A 146 -0.65 -23.50 8.98
CA SER A 146 -1.76 -23.29 8.06
C SER A 146 -2.88 -22.49 8.74
N ILE A 147 -3.40 -21.49 8.02
CA ILE A 147 -4.56 -20.69 8.42
C ILE A 147 -5.58 -20.74 7.29
N PRO A 148 -6.52 -21.72 7.29
CA PRO A 148 -7.44 -21.93 6.19
C PRO A 148 -8.27 -20.70 5.82
N LYS A 149 -8.68 -19.92 6.83
CA LYS A 149 -9.46 -18.70 6.67
C LYS A 149 -8.77 -17.65 5.79
N LEU A 150 -7.44 -17.60 5.85
CA LEU A 150 -6.61 -16.66 5.11
C LEU A 150 -6.00 -17.25 3.84
N GLY A 151 -6.29 -18.52 3.54
CA GLY A 151 -5.70 -19.24 2.41
C GLY A 151 -4.21 -19.59 2.59
N ILE A 152 -3.65 -19.44 3.80
CA ILE A 152 -2.27 -19.81 4.12
C ILE A 152 -2.21 -21.32 4.33
N ARG A 153 -1.38 -22.00 3.53
CA ARG A 153 -1.24 -23.46 3.54
C ARG A 153 0.22 -23.84 3.71
N ASP A 154 0.49 -24.66 4.72
CA ASP A 154 1.78 -25.27 5.03
C ASP A 154 2.96 -24.29 4.97
N ALA A 155 2.75 -23.08 5.48
CA ALA A 155 3.78 -22.05 5.55
C ALA A 155 4.91 -22.50 6.46
N ALA A 156 6.15 -22.46 5.96
CA ALA A 156 7.33 -22.84 6.72
C ALA A 156 7.59 -21.85 7.86
N VAL A 157 7.82 -22.39 9.04
CA VAL A 157 8.21 -21.68 10.25
C VAL A 157 9.58 -22.20 10.69
N ILE A 158 10.57 -21.32 10.80
CA ILE A 158 11.94 -21.66 11.23
C ILE A 158 12.12 -21.24 12.69
N ILE A 159 12.61 -22.16 13.52
CA ILE A 159 12.88 -21.90 14.94
C ILE A 159 14.23 -21.19 15.09
N GLY A 160 14.22 -20.02 15.73
CA GLY A 160 15.43 -19.23 15.92
C GLY A 160 16.05 -18.72 14.61
N GLY A 161 15.22 -18.55 13.58
CA GLY A 161 15.63 -17.87 12.36
C GLY A 161 15.66 -16.35 12.55
N ASP A 162 16.08 -15.66 11.49
CA ASP A 162 16.18 -14.21 11.44
C ASP A 162 15.41 -13.63 10.26
N ASP A 163 15.44 -14.25 9.09
CA ASP A 163 14.90 -13.67 7.85
C ASP A 163 13.40 -13.95 7.61
N LEU A 164 12.55 -12.95 7.91
CA LEU A 164 11.11 -12.98 7.67
C LEU A 164 10.71 -12.94 6.18
N GLN A 165 11.63 -12.65 5.25
CA GLN A 165 11.32 -12.68 3.82
C GLN A 165 11.25 -14.10 3.25
N LYS A 166 11.88 -15.07 3.93
CA LYS A 166 12.01 -16.46 3.45
C LYS A 166 11.07 -17.42 4.16
N SER A 167 10.68 -17.11 5.38
CA SER A 167 9.86 -17.99 6.23
C SER A 167 9.18 -17.19 7.33
N LEU A 168 8.17 -17.79 7.95
CA LEU A 168 7.76 -17.37 9.28
C LEU A 168 8.87 -17.73 10.28
N ILE A 169 8.99 -16.94 11.35
CA ILE A 169 10.05 -17.13 12.34
C ILE A 169 9.45 -17.43 13.69
N HIS A 170 9.74 -18.61 14.25
CA HIS A 170 9.46 -18.89 15.64
C HIS A 170 10.55 -18.27 16.50
N TYR A 171 10.16 -17.47 17.49
CA TYR A 171 11.12 -16.79 18.36
C TYR A 171 11.81 -17.75 19.33
N GLY A 172 13.12 -17.84 19.22
CA GLY A 172 13.93 -18.71 20.06
C GLY A 172 13.81 -18.33 21.54
N GLY A 173 13.56 -19.32 22.38
CA GLY A 173 13.34 -19.15 23.83
C GLY A 173 11.87 -19.20 24.26
N THR A 174 10.93 -19.29 23.31
CA THR A 174 9.49 -19.43 23.57
C THR A 174 9.06 -20.90 23.51
N GLY A 175 7.88 -21.22 24.07
CA GLY A 175 7.38 -22.60 24.15
C GLY A 175 7.20 -23.25 22.78
N LEU A 176 7.33 -24.57 22.69
CA LEU A 176 7.16 -25.29 21.43
C LEU A 176 5.68 -25.64 21.16
N PRO A 177 5.26 -25.77 19.89
CA PRO A 177 3.88 -26.17 19.58
C PRO A 177 3.52 -27.52 20.20
N GLY A 178 2.42 -27.55 20.95
CA GLY A 178 1.91 -28.74 21.63
C GLY A 178 2.40 -28.89 23.07
N GLU A 179 3.44 -28.14 23.46
CA GLU A 179 3.95 -28.11 24.82
C GLU A 179 3.29 -27.01 25.65
N TYR A 180 3.34 -27.14 26.98
CA TYR A 180 2.95 -26.06 27.88
C TYR A 180 3.86 -24.86 27.69
N GLY A 181 3.28 -23.69 27.49
CA GLY A 181 4.02 -22.51 27.08
C GLY A 181 3.32 -21.75 25.97
N THR A 182 3.98 -20.72 25.47
CA THR A 182 3.48 -19.91 24.36
C THR A 182 4.50 -19.91 23.23
N ALA A 183 4.17 -20.56 22.12
CA ALA A 183 4.94 -20.48 20.89
C ALA A 183 4.71 -19.13 20.21
N VAL A 184 5.76 -18.36 19.96
CA VAL A 184 5.64 -17.04 19.33
C VAL A 184 6.16 -17.09 17.90
N VAL A 185 5.33 -16.71 16.95
CA VAL A 185 5.65 -16.75 15.52
C VAL A 185 5.49 -15.37 14.90
N PHE A 186 6.57 -14.87 14.31
CA PHE A 186 6.62 -13.64 13.55
C PHE A 186 6.40 -13.89 12.06
N GLY A 187 5.72 -12.95 11.41
CA GLY A 187 5.58 -12.91 9.97
C GLY A 187 5.52 -11.48 9.45
N HIS A 188 6.05 -11.29 8.24
CA HIS A 188 6.07 -9.98 7.60
C HIS A 188 4.67 -9.56 7.13
N SER A 189 4.38 -8.27 7.28
CA SER A 189 3.21 -7.62 6.70
C SER A 189 3.68 -6.48 5.80
N VAL A 190 3.12 -6.45 4.60
CA VAL A 190 3.20 -5.33 3.68
C VAL A 190 1.78 -4.85 3.37
N LEU A 191 1.67 -3.89 2.48
CA LEU A 191 0.38 -3.40 2.00
C LEU A 191 -0.48 -4.57 1.42
N PRO A 192 -1.78 -4.68 1.79
CA PRO A 192 -2.59 -5.87 1.50
C PRO A 192 -2.80 -6.14 -0.01
N GLN A 193 -2.70 -5.11 -0.86
CA GLN A 193 -2.77 -5.26 -2.31
C GLN A 193 -1.61 -6.10 -2.90
N PHE A 194 -0.54 -6.32 -2.14
CA PHE A 194 0.58 -7.21 -2.50
C PHE A 194 0.54 -8.54 -1.74
N PHE A 195 -0.60 -8.87 -1.12
CA PHE A 195 -0.80 -10.12 -0.40
C PHE A 195 -0.72 -11.33 -1.35
N SER A 196 0.03 -12.34 -0.92
CA SER A 196 -0.04 -13.69 -1.45
C SER A 196 0.17 -14.69 -0.31
N GLY A 197 -0.74 -15.67 -0.20
CA GLY A 197 -0.65 -16.72 0.82
C GLY A 197 0.55 -17.66 0.68
N THR A 198 1.31 -17.56 -0.42
CA THR A 198 2.56 -18.30 -0.66
C THR A 198 3.81 -17.42 -0.56
N ASN A 199 3.64 -16.11 -0.39
CA ASN A 199 4.76 -15.16 -0.32
C ASN A 199 4.99 -14.71 1.11
N TYR A 200 6.10 -15.14 1.72
CA TYR A 200 6.46 -14.77 3.09
C TYR A 200 6.64 -13.26 3.30
N LYS A 201 6.90 -12.49 2.23
CA LYS A 201 6.94 -11.02 2.31
C LYS A 201 5.58 -10.40 2.63
N SER A 202 4.48 -11.11 2.42
CA SER A 202 3.14 -10.56 2.67
C SER A 202 2.21 -11.50 3.42
N ILE A 203 2.70 -12.66 3.85
CA ILE A 203 1.90 -13.76 4.37
C ILE A 203 1.01 -13.39 5.56
N PHE A 204 1.42 -12.44 6.42
CA PHE A 204 0.62 -11.97 7.55
C PHE A 204 -0.10 -10.63 7.31
N SER A 205 -0.08 -10.10 6.08
CA SER A 205 -0.78 -8.84 5.76
C SER A 205 -2.30 -8.93 5.91
N THR A 206 -2.86 -10.15 5.85
CA THR A 206 -4.29 -10.42 6.05
C THR A 206 -4.61 -10.95 7.46
N LEU A 207 -3.61 -11.10 8.34
CA LEU A 207 -3.79 -11.53 9.72
C LEU A 207 -4.82 -10.69 10.51
N PRO A 208 -4.92 -9.36 10.32
CA PRO A 208 -5.94 -8.55 10.99
C PRO A 208 -7.40 -8.88 10.61
N SER A 209 -7.63 -9.66 9.55
CA SER A 209 -8.97 -10.10 9.15
C SER A 209 -9.48 -11.35 9.89
N MET A 210 -8.61 -11.96 10.72
CA MET A 210 -9.00 -13.06 11.60
C MET A 210 -10.01 -12.63 12.66
N LYS A 211 -10.69 -13.61 13.24
CA LYS A 211 -11.66 -13.41 14.32
C LYS A 211 -11.43 -14.41 15.43
N ILE A 212 -11.91 -14.05 16.63
CA ILE A 212 -12.03 -14.99 17.75
C ILE A 212 -12.85 -16.21 17.30
N GLY A 213 -12.32 -17.40 17.58
CA GLY A 213 -12.90 -18.68 17.19
C GLY A 213 -12.31 -19.29 15.91
N ASP A 214 -11.53 -18.53 15.12
CA ASP A 214 -10.86 -19.06 13.93
C ASP A 214 -9.79 -20.11 14.30
N ASP A 215 -9.57 -21.06 13.39
CA ASP A 215 -8.62 -22.15 13.59
C ASP A 215 -7.25 -21.86 12.95
N ILE A 216 -6.20 -22.24 13.66
CA ILE A 216 -4.80 -22.28 13.20
C ILE A 216 -4.32 -23.73 13.32
N TYR A 217 -3.69 -24.27 12.29
CA TYR A 217 -3.12 -25.61 12.30
C TYR A 217 -1.60 -25.54 12.26
N VAL A 218 -0.94 -26.30 13.12
CA VAL A 218 0.51 -26.38 13.20
C VAL A 218 0.93 -27.84 13.10
N THR A 219 1.80 -28.18 12.16
CA THR A 219 2.37 -29.52 12.05
C THR A 219 3.80 -29.49 12.54
N TYR A 220 4.03 -29.94 13.76
CA TYR A 220 5.33 -29.94 14.44
C TYR A 220 5.69 -31.39 14.83
N ASP A 221 6.92 -31.80 14.48
CA ASP A 221 7.44 -33.15 14.72
C ASP A 221 6.49 -34.29 14.25
N GLY A 222 5.90 -34.11 13.06
CA GLY A 222 4.96 -35.08 12.48
C GLY A 222 3.56 -35.09 13.11
N VAL A 223 3.33 -34.31 14.18
CA VAL A 223 2.03 -34.18 14.85
C VAL A 223 1.32 -32.91 14.41
N ARG A 224 0.03 -33.03 14.07
CA ARG A 224 -0.81 -31.89 13.68
C ARG A 224 -1.63 -31.40 14.87
N TYR A 225 -1.33 -30.20 15.32
CA TYR A 225 -2.02 -29.47 16.37
C TYR A 225 -3.06 -28.51 15.79
N ARG A 226 -4.21 -28.40 16.46
CA ARG A 226 -5.25 -27.41 16.14
C ARG A 226 -5.34 -26.40 17.28
N TYR A 227 -5.13 -25.14 16.97
CA TYR A 227 -5.30 -24.02 17.88
C TYR A 227 -6.54 -23.22 17.49
N LYS A 228 -7.22 -22.64 18.48
CA LYS A 228 -8.37 -21.78 18.29
C LYS A 228 -8.08 -20.38 18.83
N VAL A 229 -8.27 -19.37 17.99
CA VAL A 229 -8.07 -17.96 18.37
C VAL A 229 -9.03 -17.61 19.49
N PHE A 230 -8.51 -17.06 20.58
CA PHE A 230 -9.32 -16.61 21.72
C PHE A 230 -9.17 -15.12 21.98
N ASP A 231 -8.11 -14.48 21.47
CA ASP A 231 -7.80 -13.09 21.76
C ASP A 231 -6.95 -12.45 20.64
N MET A 232 -7.09 -11.14 20.44
CA MET A 232 -6.40 -10.35 19.43
C MET A 232 -6.13 -8.95 19.98
N ILE A 233 -4.86 -8.59 20.17
CA ILE A 233 -4.46 -7.34 20.84
C ILE A 233 -3.44 -6.58 19.98
N VAL A 234 -3.61 -5.27 19.87
CA VAL A 234 -2.61 -4.37 19.26
C VAL A 234 -1.75 -3.75 20.35
N THR A 235 -0.43 -3.84 20.18
CA THR A 235 0.57 -3.33 21.13
C THR A 235 1.60 -2.45 20.45
N LYS A 236 2.34 -1.68 21.24
CA LYS A 236 3.49 -0.91 20.75
C LYS A 236 4.63 -1.85 20.34
N PRO A 237 5.50 -1.46 19.39
CA PRO A 237 6.66 -2.28 19.00
C PRO A 237 7.62 -2.61 20.15
N THR A 238 7.67 -1.76 21.19
CA THR A 238 8.50 -1.95 22.38
C THR A 238 7.87 -2.87 23.44
N ASP A 239 6.62 -3.28 23.27
CA ASP A 239 5.91 -4.12 24.24
C ASP A 239 6.37 -5.58 24.13
N LEU A 240 6.84 -6.14 25.25
CA LEU A 240 7.34 -7.51 25.36
C LEU A 240 6.25 -8.53 25.76
N SER A 241 5.02 -8.08 26.02
CA SER A 241 3.88 -8.95 26.36
C SER A 241 3.61 -10.09 25.37
N PRO A 242 3.92 -10.00 24.05
CA PRO A 242 3.76 -11.13 23.14
C PRO A 242 4.73 -12.29 23.42
N LEU A 243 5.85 -12.01 24.08
CA LEU A 243 6.87 -13.02 24.43
C LEU A 243 6.64 -13.66 25.80
N GLU A 244 5.68 -13.16 26.58
CA GLU A 244 5.35 -13.71 27.89
C GLU A 244 4.88 -15.16 27.77
N GLN A 245 5.40 -16.01 28.66
CA GLN A 245 5.09 -17.43 28.65
C GLN A 245 3.99 -17.74 29.66
N ARG A 246 3.00 -18.49 29.19
CA ARG A 246 1.95 -19.08 30.01
C ARG A 246 2.04 -20.59 29.97
N PHE A 247 2.12 -21.21 31.15
CA PHE A 247 2.34 -22.66 31.29
C PHE A 247 1.11 -23.43 31.78
N ASP A 248 -0.07 -22.80 31.77
CA ASP A 248 -1.34 -23.44 32.15
C ASP A 248 -1.99 -24.24 31.01
N ASP A 249 -1.57 -24.00 29.76
CA ASP A 249 -1.95 -24.77 28.58
C ASP A 249 -0.88 -24.59 27.48
N SER A 250 -1.14 -25.13 26.29
CA SER A 250 -0.35 -24.85 25.08
C SER A 250 -0.97 -23.72 24.27
N TYR A 251 -0.18 -22.68 24.01
CA TYR A 251 -0.59 -21.47 23.32
C TYR A 251 0.29 -21.17 22.11
N ILE A 252 -0.28 -20.45 21.13
CA ILE A 252 0.47 -19.84 20.04
C ILE A 252 0.07 -18.38 19.88
N THR A 253 1.06 -17.51 19.69
CA THR A 253 0.88 -16.08 19.41
C THR A 253 1.49 -15.77 18.05
N LEU A 254 0.67 -15.31 17.11
CA LEU A 254 1.11 -14.82 15.81
C LEU A 254 1.26 -13.30 15.87
N VAL A 255 2.43 -12.79 15.46
CA VAL A 255 2.74 -11.37 15.57
C VAL A 255 3.12 -10.79 14.21
N THR A 256 2.53 -9.64 13.89
CA THR A 256 2.81 -8.90 12.64
C THR A 256 2.67 -7.38 12.84
N CYS A 257 3.13 -6.59 11.87
CA CYS A 257 2.96 -5.13 11.89
C CYS A 257 1.52 -4.73 11.53
N VAL A 258 0.99 -3.71 12.20
CA VAL A 258 -0.26 -3.04 11.83
C VAL A 258 -0.15 -1.52 11.98
N PRO A 259 -0.89 -0.72 11.17
CA PRO A 259 -1.60 -1.12 9.95
C PRO A 259 -0.67 -1.77 8.90
N PRO A 260 -1.20 -2.63 8.01
CA PRO A 260 -0.36 -3.36 7.05
C PRO A 260 0.51 -2.43 6.18
N GLY A 261 1.79 -2.74 6.05
CA GLY A 261 2.77 -1.88 5.36
C GLY A 261 3.32 -0.72 6.17
N THR A 262 3.00 -0.63 7.47
CA THR A 262 3.61 0.32 8.42
C THR A 262 4.40 -0.43 9.50
N LEU A 263 5.14 0.29 10.35
CA LEU A 263 5.88 -0.24 11.49
C LEU A 263 5.41 0.32 12.84
N TRP A 264 4.20 0.89 12.86
CA TRP A 264 3.74 1.70 13.99
C TRP A 264 3.34 0.87 15.20
N GLU A 265 2.62 -0.21 14.97
CA GLU A 265 2.08 -1.08 16.01
C GLU A 265 2.24 -2.55 15.61
N ARG A 266 2.01 -3.45 16.57
CA ARG A 266 2.08 -4.89 16.39
C ARG A 266 0.73 -5.52 16.74
N LEU A 267 0.19 -6.34 15.84
CA LEU A 267 -0.97 -7.16 16.12
C LEU A 267 -0.49 -8.51 16.67
N ASN A 268 -1.07 -8.92 17.79
CA ASN A 268 -0.84 -10.20 18.43
C ASN A 268 -2.12 -11.03 18.39
N VAL A 269 -2.15 -12.08 17.57
CA VAL A 269 -3.27 -13.03 17.52
C VAL A 269 -2.92 -14.22 18.40
N LYS A 270 -3.67 -14.37 19.50
CA LYS A 270 -3.44 -15.42 20.50
C LYS A 270 -4.44 -16.56 20.31
N ALA A 271 -3.93 -17.77 20.28
CA ALA A 271 -4.72 -18.99 20.12
C ALA A 271 -4.28 -20.07 21.12
N ARG A 272 -5.24 -20.89 21.54
CA ARG A 272 -5.04 -21.97 22.53
C ARG A 272 -5.27 -23.32 21.86
N LEU A 273 -4.48 -24.33 22.25
CA LEU A 273 -4.62 -25.69 21.76
C LEU A 273 -6.03 -26.23 22.04
N VAL A 274 -6.64 -26.81 21.02
CA VAL A 274 -7.90 -27.55 21.14
C VAL A 274 -7.56 -28.97 21.55
N LYS A 275 -7.94 -29.34 22.77
CA LYS A 275 -7.76 -30.70 23.28
C LYS A 275 -8.69 -31.64 22.49
N PRO A 276 -8.23 -32.82 22.06
CA PRO A 276 -9.14 -33.83 21.52
C PRO A 276 -10.18 -34.16 22.60
N GLU A 277 -11.46 -34.12 22.25
CA GLU A 277 -12.50 -34.59 23.18
C GLU A 277 -12.24 -36.08 23.43
N ASN A 278 -12.12 -36.46 24.70
CA ASN A 278 -12.00 -37.86 25.09
C ASN A 278 -13.29 -38.57 24.66
N SER A 279 -13.23 -39.33 23.56
CA SER A 279 -14.27 -40.26 23.13
C SER A 279 -14.31 -41.49 24.01
#